data_AF-A0A521GQB6-F1
#
_entry.id   AF-A0A521GQB6-F1
#
_cell.length_a   1.000
_cell.length_b   1.000
_cell.length_c   1.000
_cell.angle_alpha   90.00
_cell.angle_beta   90.00
_cell.angle_gamma   90.00
#
_symmetry.space_group_name_H-M   'P 1'
#
loop_
_entity.id
_entity.type
_entity.pdbx_description
1 polymer ?
#
loop_
_entity_poly.entity_id
_entity_poly.type
_entity_poly.pdbx_seq_one_letter_code
_entity_poly.pdbx_strand_id
1 'polypeptide(L)'
;MTAIAYQSALPAQTLPVSPANAVYAVCHTPFFAINATNNSHMSAGERVYHADPEAYSKLTQTQLKGAHRLMHRFLGAALEYVDPNPHLADQVYTADPGMFHINGDGELIAVLSNFRFKDYRGGEVKHFRAVAEKLGATIVQIPDHLHWEGSGDTVVIRDPKTQAIQAYLMGCGPRSDEGAAAFLQDVLKVRVVPVPLRVASSPSEQSGFHMDTATMQPGSEAGHLVIHRPVITEEGLARIKSVVPESLWLNISDHDATAMGTNGVVLGNKVLLHDVDSKDPTAVELAKLASKAGVDLTAYALSTKYKRQLGDIGCNVKTTDLTTIILGGGSGKCGSNPVTNAVSQRALHLWLQNRNNQRACA
;
A
#
# COMPACT_ATOMS: atom_id res chain seq x y z
N MET A 1 -2.66 39.68 -39.33
CA MET A 1 -2.97 38.45 -38.59
C MET A 1 -1.65 37.81 -38.21
N THR A 2 -1.18 38.14 -37.01
CA THR A 2 0.17 37.85 -36.53
C THR A 2 0.17 36.54 -35.77
N ALA A 3 1.05 35.62 -36.15
CA ALA A 3 1.25 34.33 -35.53
C ALA A 3 1.63 34.49 -34.05
N ILE A 4 0.94 33.77 -33.16
CA ILE A 4 1.34 33.64 -31.76
C ILE A 4 2.34 32.49 -31.68
N ALA A 5 3.61 32.85 -31.50
CA ALA A 5 4.68 31.92 -31.19
C ALA A 5 4.47 31.36 -29.77
N TYR A 6 4.20 30.06 -29.66
CA TYR A 6 4.33 29.33 -28.41
C TYR A 6 5.79 28.90 -28.25
N GLN A 7 6.55 29.68 -27.51
CA GLN A 7 7.83 29.26 -26.95
C GLN A 7 7.99 29.86 -25.54
N SER A 8 7.87 29.02 -24.53
CA SER A 8 9.02 28.77 -23.66
C SER A 8 8.85 27.42 -22.98
N ALA A 9 9.75 26.50 -23.31
CA ALA A 9 9.99 25.31 -22.52
C ALA A 9 10.45 25.77 -21.14
N LEU A 10 9.65 25.49 -20.11
CA LEU A 10 10.15 25.57 -18.73
C LEU A 10 11.38 24.66 -18.63
N PRO A 11 12.51 25.15 -18.10
CA PRO A 11 13.68 24.31 -17.91
C PRO A 11 13.31 23.12 -17.02
N ALA A 12 13.83 21.95 -17.37
CA ALA A 12 13.71 20.72 -16.61
C ALA A 12 14.45 20.82 -15.26
N GLN A 13 13.99 21.70 -14.37
CA GLN A 13 14.32 21.61 -12.97
C GLN A 13 13.45 20.49 -12.39
N THR A 14 14.08 19.36 -12.13
CA THR A 14 13.52 18.28 -11.31
C THR A 14 13.23 18.85 -9.92
N LEU A 15 12.02 19.37 -9.71
CA LEU A 15 11.53 19.67 -8.38
C LEU A 15 11.30 18.32 -7.68
N PRO A 16 11.99 18.00 -6.57
CA PRO A 16 11.66 16.79 -5.81
C PRO A 16 10.21 16.88 -5.31
N VAL A 17 9.56 15.73 -5.12
CA VAL A 17 8.26 15.69 -4.42
C VAL A 17 8.47 16.36 -3.07
N SER A 18 7.94 17.57 -2.90
CA SER A 18 7.81 18.12 -1.56
C SER A 18 6.86 17.20 -0.81
N PRO A 19 7.23 16.70 0.38
CA PRO A 19 6.33 15.87 1.17
C PRO A 19 4.95 16.53 1.39
N ALA A 20 4.91 17.87 1.40
CA ALA A 20 3.69 18.67 1.52
C ALA A 20 2.65 18.46 0.39
N ASN A 21 3.05 17.85 -0.73
CA ASN A 21 2.17 17.62 -1.86
C ASN A 21 1.68 16.18 -1.97
N ALA A 22 2.20 15.25 -1.14
CA ALA A 22 1.79 13.85 -1.18
C ALA A 22 0.38 13.69 -0.62
N VAL A 23 -0.47 12.91 -1.30
CA VAL A 23 -1.84 12.63 -0.86
C VAL A 23 -2.05 11.12 -0.81
N TYR A 24 -2.67 10.64 0.26
CA TYR A 24 -3.09 9.25 0.41
C TYR A 24 -4.59 9.17 0.69
N ALA A 25 -5.27 8.21 0.07
CA ALA A 25 -6.60 7.82 0.48
C ALA A 25 -6.51 6.79 1.61
N VAL A 26 -7.18 7.04 2.72
CA VAL A 26 -7.18 6.20 3.93
C VAL A 26 -8.60 6.06 4.47
N CYS A 27 -8.87 5.06 5.31
CA CYS A 27 -10.15 4.93 5.99
C CYS A 27 -9.94 4.89 7.50
N HIS A 28 -10.62 5.77 8.23
CA HIS A 28 -10.75 5.65 9.68
C HIS A 28 -12.15 5.12 9.96
N THR A 29 -12.24 3.84 10.33
CA THR A 29 -13.53 3.19 10.56
C THR A 29 -13.65 2.67 12.00
N PRO A 30 -14.82 2.86 12.64
CA PRO A 30 -15.15 2.16 13.87
C PRO A 30 -15.68 0.73 13.62
N PHE A 31 -15.86 0.35 12.35
CA PHE A 31 -16.54 -0.89 11.94
C PHE A 31 -15.58 -2.03 11.60
N PHE A 32 -14.30 -1.91 11.95
CA PHE A 32 -13.33 -2.97 11.70
C PHE A 32 -13.73 -4.25 12.47
N ALA A 33 -13.69 -5.37 11.76
CA ALA A 33 -13.99 -6.69 12.28
C ALA A 33 -13.24 -7.75 11.48
N ILE A 34 -12.97 -8.90 12.11
CA ILE A 34 -12.37 -10.06 11.44
C ILE A 34 -13.50 -11.07 11.24
N ASN A 35 -14.18 -11.00 10.09
CA ASN A 35 -15.40 -11.75 9.82
C ASN A 35 -15.18 -13.11 9.15
N ALA A 36 -14.03 -13.32 8.51
CA ALA A 36 -13.69 -14.57 7.83
C ALA A 36 -12.18 -14.73 7.72
N THR A 37 -11.66 -15.95 7.84
CA THR A 37 -10.24 -16.24 7.67
C THR A 37 -9.91 -16.48 6.19
N ASN A 38 -9.20 -15.55 5.56
CA ASN A 38 -8.79 -15.65 4.15
C ASN A 38 -7.26 -15.59 3.94
N ASN A 39 -6.49 -15.49 5.02
CA ASN A 39 -5.03 -15.53 5.03
C ASN A 39 -4.52 -16.05 6.39
N SER A 40 -3.22 -16.33 6.46
CA SER A 40 -2.56 -16.95 7.64
C SER A 40 -2.64 -16.11 8.91
N HIS A 41 -2.71 -14.78 8.81
CA HIS A 41 -2.73 -13.88 9.97
C HIS A 41 -4.11 -13.85 10.64
N MET A 42 -5.18 -13.96 9.84
CA MET A 42 -6.56 -13.87 10.33
C MET A 42 -6.94 -14.98 11.30
N SER A 43 -6.35 -16.18 11.22
CA SER A 43 -6.66 -17.27 12.16
C SER A 43 -6.27 -16.94 13.60
N ALA A 44 -5.17 -16.21 13.81
CA ALA A 44 -4.81 -15.70 15.13
C ALA A 44 -5.67 -14.49 15.49
N GLY A 45 -5.88 -13.57 14.53
CA GLY A 45 -6.67 -12.36 14.73
C GLY A 45 -8.11 -12.62 15.15
N GLU A 46 -8.77 -13.59 14.52
CA GLU A 46 -10.14 -14.01 14.82
C GLU A 46 -10.30 -14.37 16.31
N ARG A 47 -9.37 -15.14 16.88
CA ARG A 47 -9.40 -15.51 18.30
C ARG A 47 -9.27 -14.30 19.22
N VAL A 48 -8.36 -13.37 18.88
CA VAL A 48 -8.15 -12.14 19.69
C VAL A 48 -9.37 -11.22 19.57
N TYR A 49 -9.91 -11.05 18.37
CA TYR A 49 -11.11 -10.25 18.09
C TYR A 49 -12.32 -10.77 18.87
N HIS A 50 -12.62 -12.07 18.78
CA HIS A 50 -13.78 -12.65 19.46
C HIS A 50 -13.66 -12.75 20.98
N ALA A 51 -12.46 -12.61 21.54
CA ALA A 51 -12.29 -12.54 22.99
C ALA A 51 -12.91 -11.25 23.58
N ASP A 52 -12.89 -10.14 22.85
CA ASP A 52 -13.55 -8.87 23.20
C ASP A 52 -13.64 -7.94 21.97
N PRO A 53 -14.69 -8.04 21.15
CA PRO A 53 -14.82 -7.27 19.91
C PRO A 53 -14.85 -5.75 20.12
N GLU A 54 -15.44 -5.29 21.23
CA GLU A 54 -15.56 -3.87 21.55
C GLU A 54 -14.20 -3.28 21.92
N ALA A 55 -13.47 -3.95 22.83
CA ALA A 55 -12.11 -3.54 23.18
C ALA A 55 -11.19 -3.58 21.95
N TYR A 56 -11.30 -4.63 21.14
CA TYR A 56 -10.52 -4.76 19.91
C TYR A 56 -10.77 -3.59 18.94
N SER A 57 -12.03 -3.27 18.63
CA SER A 57 -12.37 -2.15 17.74
C SER A 57 -11.84 -0.81 18.27
N LYS A 58 -11.92 -0.57 19.58
CA LYS A 58 -11.39 0.64 20.21
C LYS A 58 -9.86 0.74 20.08
N LEU A 59 -9.16 -0.38 20.25
CA LEU A 59 -7.71 -0.47 20.04
C LEU A 59 -7.35 -0.19 18.58
N THR A 60 -8.09 -0.80 17.63
CA THR A 60 -7.91 -0.56 16.19
C THR A 60 -8.06 0.91 15.83
N GLN A 61 -9.12 1.57 16.30
CA GLN A 61 -9.32 3.01 16.06
C GLN A 61 -8.16 3.84 16.60
N THR A 62 -7.63 3.48 17.78
CA THR A 62 -6.50 4.20 18.39
C THR A 62 -5.21 4.00 17.59
N GLN A 63 -4.92 2.77 17.16
CA GLN A 63 -3.76 2.44 16.32
C GLN A 63 -3.83 3.15 14.95
N LEU A 64 -4.97 3.09 14.26
CA LEU A 64 -5.18 3.79 12.99
C LEU A 64 -4.99 5.31 13.14
N LYS A 65 -5.55 5.90 14.21
CA LYS A 65 -5.36 7.33 14.49
C LYS A 65 -3.88 7.67 14.74
N GLY A 66 -3.14 6.78 15.39
CA GLY A 66 -1.68 6.88 15.56
C GLY A 66 -0.94 6.90 14.22
N ALA A 67 -1.24 5.93 13.36
CA ALA A 67 -0.65 5.82 12.03
C ALA A 67 -0.97 7.05 11.16
N HIS A 68 -2.23 7.49 11.10
CA HIS A 68 -2.63 8.66 10.32
C HIS A 68 -1.93 9.95 10.81
N ARG A 69 -1.76 10.11 12.13
CA ARG A 69 -0.98 11.24 12.68
C ARG A 69 0.47 11.20 12.23
N LEU A 70 1.09 10.02 12.14
CA LEU A 70 2.47 9.88 11.65
C LEU A 70 2.56 10.04 10.13
N MET A 71 1.59 9.58 9.36
CA MET A 71 1.52 9.90 7.92
C MET A 71 1.51 11.42 7.71
N HIS A 72 0.72 12.16 8.50
CA HIS A 72 0.72 13.62 8.43
C HIS A 72 2.04 14.24 8.95
N ARG A 73 2.46 13.93 10.18
CA ARG A 73 3.58 14.64 10.84
C ARG A 73 4.95 14.18 10.40
N PHE A 74 5.13 12.87 10.21
CA PHE A 74 6.41 12.29 9.85
C PHE A 74 6.59 12.28 8.34
N LEU A 75 5.63 11.71 7.59
CA LEU A 75 5.76 11.70 6.13
C LEU A 75 5.57 13.11 5.58
N GLY A 76 4.60 13.88 6.10
CA GLY A 76 4.25 15.20 5.58
C GLY A 76 3.03 15.16 4.65
N ALA A 77 2.35 14.01 4.57
CA ALA A 77 1.30 13.77 3.60
C ALA A 77 -0.06 14.31 4.04
N ALA A 78 -0.84 14.78 3.07
CA ALA A 78 -2.27 15.00 3.22
C ALA A 78 -3.04 13.68 3.11
N LEU A 79 -4.18 13.61 3.81
CA LEU A 79 -5.02 12.43 3.85
C LEU A 79 -6.41 12.77 3.32
N GLU A 80 -6.88 12.00 2.35
CA GLU A 80 -8.28 11.99 1.90
C GLU A 80 -8.96 10.78 2.53
N TYR A 81 -10.05 11.01 3.24
CA TYR A 81 -10.73 9.95 3.96
C TYR A 81 -11.82 9.33 3.09
N VAL A 82 -11.82 7.99 3.03
CA VAL A 82 -12.94 7.19 2.54
C VAL A 82 -13.97 7.08 3.67
N ASP A 83 -15.23 7.38 3.35
CA ASP A 83 -16.32 7.29 4.34
C ASP A 83 -16.53 5.85 4.79
N PRO A 84 -16.52 5.59 6.11
CA PRO A 84 -16.63 4.23 6.64
C PRO A 84 -18.07 3.70 6.50
N ASN A 85 -18.20 2.41 6.20
CA ASN A 85 -19.48 1.72 6.08
C ASN A 85 -19.59 0.56 7.10
N PRO A 86 -20.69 0.45 7.86
CA PRO A 86 -20.86 -0.58 8.88
C PRO A 86 -20.93 -2.02 8.33
N HIS A 87 -21.12 -2.18 7.01
CA HIS A 87 -21.18 -3.48 6.36
C HIS A 87 -19.88 -3.86 5.63
N LEU A 88 -18.84 -3.02 5.71
CA LEU A 88 -17.55 -3.23 5.04
C LEU A 88 -16.41 -3.19 6.06
N ALA A 89 -16.19 -4.31 6.75
CA ALA A 89 -15.19 -4.41 7.81
C ALA A 89 -13.75 -4.18 7.32
N ASP A 90 -13.45 -4.64 6.11
CA ASP A 90 -12.12 -4.56 5.47
C ASP A 90 -11.85 -3.20 4.79
N GLN A 91 -12.77 -2.23 4.87
CA GLN A 91 -12.63 -0.92 4.22
C GLN A 91 -11.43 -0.10 4.74
N VAL A 92 -10.84 -0.51 5.87
CA VAL A 92 -9.53 0.01 6.33
C VAL A 92 -8.44 -0.19 5.28
N TYR A 93 -8.50 -1.26 4.50
CA TYR A 93 -7.49 -1.65 3.50
C TYR A 93 -7.74 -0.92 2.18
N THR A 94 -7.58 0.41 2.19
CA THR A 94 -7.85 1.27 1.04
C THR A 94 -6.94 1.04 -0.16
N ALA A 95 -5.87 0.26 -0.01
CA ALA A 95 -5.01 -0.14 -1.12
C ALA A 95 -5.71 -1.02 -2.16
N ASP A 96 -6.69 -1.83 -1.74
CA ASP A 96 -7.26 -2.91 -2.54
C ASP A 96 -8.42 -2.52 -3.47
N PRO A 97 -9.32 -1.56 -3.17
CA PRO A 97 -10.46 -1.25 -4.04
C PRO A 97 -10.09 -0.51 -5.34
N GLY A 98 -8.82 -0.13 -5.51
CA GLY A 98 -8.30 0.42 -6.77
C GLY A 98 -6.89 0.97 -6.65
N MET A 99 -6.43 1.65 -7.70
CA MET A 99 -5.15 2.36 -7.71
C MET A 99 -5.27 3.71 -8.40
N PHE A 100 -4.60 4.71 -7.85
CA PHE A 100 -4.42 6.00 -8.48
C PHE A 100 -3.11 6.07 -9.28
N HIS A 101 -3.13 6.83 -10.37
CA HIS A 101 -1.97 7.08 -11.22
C HIS A 101 -2.07 8.46 -11.86
N ILE A 102 -0.97 9.23 -11.87
CA ILE A 102 -0.91 10.50 -12.60
C ILE A 102 -0.06 10.31 -13.84
N ASN A 103 -0.68 10.47 -15.01
CA ASN A 103 -0.03 10.28 -16.31
C ASN A 103 0.89 11.46 -16.70
N GLY A 104 1.53 11.38 -17.86
CA GLY A 104 2.50 12.38 -18.33
C GLY A 104 1.95 13.80 -18.46
N ASP A 105 0.64 13.92 -18.68
CA ASP A 105 -0.06 15.20 -18.88
C ASP A 105 -0.60 15.79 -17.57
N GLY A 106 -0.38 15.11 -16.44
CA GLY A 106 -0.87 15.53 -15.13
C GLY A 106 -2.34 15.18 -14.87
N GLU A 107 -2.92 14.29 -15.65
CA GLU A 107 -4.26 13.74 -15.41
C GLU A 107 -4.20 12.64 -14.36
N LEU A 108 -5.10 12.72 -13.38
CA LEU A 108 -5.29 11.67 -12.38
C LEU A 108 -6.23 10.60 -12.93
N ILE A 109 -5.75 9.36 -12.99
CA ILE A 109 -6.49 8.17 -13.37
C ILE A 109 -6.73 7.35 -12.10
N ALA A 110 -7.95 6.83 -11.94
CA ALA A 110 -8.28 5.85 -10.91
C ALA A 110 -8.78 4.57 -11.57
N VAL A 111 -8.00 3.49 -11.47
CA VAL A 111 -8.41 2.18 -11.94
C VAL A 111 -9.11 1.45 -10.80
N LEU A 112 -10.34 1.01 -11.03
CA LEU A 112 -11.16 0.32 -10.06
C LEU A 112 -10.88 -1.18 -10.07
N SER A 113 -10.81 -1.76 -8.87
CA SER A 113 -10.61 -3.19 -8.69
C SER A 113 -11.84 -4.00 -9.10
N ASN A 114 -11.58 -5.25 -9.46
CA ASN A 114 -12.58 -6.30 -9.57
C ASN A 114 -12.14 -7.44 -8.66
N PHE A 115 -12.71 -7.48 -7.46
CA PHE A 115 -12.34 -8.45 -6.42
C PHE A 115 -12.70 -9.87 -6.83
N ARG A 116 -11.79 -10.82 -6.60
CA ARG A 116 -12.08 -12.24 -6.78
C ARG A 116 -13.18 -12.72 -5.83
N PHE A 117 -13.17 -12.20 -4.60
CA PHE A 117 -14.16 -12.50 -3.56
C PHE A 117 -15.16 -11.33 -3.41
N LYS A 118 -15.88 -11.03 -4.50
CA LYS A 118 -16.76 -9.87 -4.62
C LYS A 118 -17.87 -9.78 -3.56
N ASP A 119 -18.37 -10.91 -3.06
CA ASP A 119 -19.46 -10.94 -2.09
C ASP A 119 -19.03 -10.38 -0.72
N TYR A 120 -17.73 -10.41 -0.42
CA TYR A 120 -17.17 -9.90 0.83
C TYR A 120 -16.70 -8.44 0.70
N ARG A 121 -15.96 -8.11 -0.37
CA ARG A 121 -15.26 -6.81 -0.50
C ARG A 121 -15.67 -5.95 -1.68
N GLY A 122 -16.51 -6.46 -2.59
CA GLY A 122 -16.90 -5.74 -3.81
C GLY A 122 -17.60 -4.41 -3.55
N GLY A 123 -18.28 -4.27 -2.42
CA GLY A 123 -18.93 -3.03 -1.99
C GLY A 123 -17.95 -1.86 -1.72
N GLU A 124 -16.67 -2.16 -1.44
CA GLU A 124 -15.63 -1.16 -1.15
C GLU A 124 -15.32 -0.29 -2.38
N VAL A 125 -15.43 -0.86 -3.59
CA VAL A 125 -15.14 -0.17 -4.86
C VAL A 125 -16.01 1.07 -5.05
N LYS A 126 -17.27 1.03 -4.59
CA LYS A 126 -18.18 2.19 -4.65
C LYS A 126 -17.65 3.38 -3.85
N HIS A 127 -17.08 3.13 -2.67
CA HIS A 127 -16.58 4.18 -1.79
C HIS A 127 -15.24 4.72 -2.28
N PHE A 128 -14.39 3.85 -2.83
CA PHE A 128 -13.16 4.29 -3.51
C PHE A 128 -13.48 5.18 -4.72
N ARG A 129 -14.46 4.78 -5.55
CA ARG A 129 -14.95 5.59 -6.68
C ARG A 129 -15.37 6.99 -6.23
N ALA A 130 -16.12 7.10 -5.14
CA ALA A 130 -16.56 8.42 -4.64
C ALA A 130 -15.36 9.32 -4.27
N VAL A 131 -14.31 8.76 -3.66
CA VAL A 131 -13.07 9.51 -3.39
C VAL A 131 -12.36 9.90 -4.70
N ALA A 132 -12.31 9.01 -5.68
CA ALA A 132 -11.70 9.28 -6.97
C ALA A 132 -12.44 10.39 -7.75
N GLU A 133 -13.77 10.36 -7.75
CA GLU A 133 -14.62 11.39 -8.37
C GLU A 133 -14.45 12.75 -7.67
N LYS A 134 -14.41 12.77 -6.33
CA LYS A 134 -14.11 13.98 -5.55
C LYS A 134 -12.74 14.57 -5.89
N LEU A 135 -11.77 13.73 -6.24
CA LEU A 135 -10.42 14.13 -6.64
C LEU A 135 -10.32 14.51 -8.12
N GLY A 136 -11.42 14.45 -8.88
CA GLY A 136 -11.45 14.77 -10.30
C GLY A 136 -10.73 13.75 -11.17
N ALA A 137 -10.65 12.49 -10.72
CA ALA A 137 -9.98 11.43 -11.45
C ALA A 137 -10.81 10.94 -12.65
N THR A 138 -10.14 10.62 -13.74
CA THR A 138 -10.69 9.79 -14.81
C THR A 138 -10.82 8.36 -14.31
N ILE A 139 -12.06 7.86 -14.25
CA ILE A 139 -12.34 6.54 -13.71
C ILE A 139 -12.24 5.48 -14.81
N VAL A 140 -11.45 4.45 -14.55
CA VAL A 140 -11.28 3.29 -15.44
C VAL A 140 -11.70 2.03 -14.71
N GLN A 141 -12.58 1.24 -15.31
CA GLN A 141 -13.01 -0.06 -14.78
C GLN A 141 -12.17 -1.16 -15.43
N ILE A 142 -11.62 -2.09 -14.63
CA ILE A 142 -11.01 -3.29 -15.19
C ILE A 142 -12.10 -4.18 -15.85
N PRO A 143 -11.81 -4.86 -16.99
CA PRO A 143 -12.80 -5.73 -17.63
C PRO A 143 -13.35 -6.80 -16.67
N ASP A 144 -14.66 -7.05 -16.73
CA ASP A 144 -15.37 -7.94 -15.79
C ASP A 144 -14.83 -9.38 -15.73
N HIS A 145 -14.15 -9.84 -16.79
CA HIS A 145 -13.56 -11.17 -16.88
C HIS A 145 -12.15 -11.27 -16.25
N LEU A 146 -11.60 -10.15 -15.76
CA LEU A 146 -10.30 -10.08 -15.10
C LEU A 146 -10.47 -9.62 -13.66
N HIS A 147 -9.81 -10.30 -12.73
CA HIS A 147 -9.71 -9.89 -11.35
C HIS A 147 -8.41 -9.14 -11.10
N TRP A 148 -8.51 -8.07 -10.33
CA TRP A 148 -7.36 -7.30 -9.87
C TRP A 148 -7.72 -6.54 -8.61
N GLU A 149 -6.84 -6.58 -7.60
CA GLU A 149 -7.05 -5.99 -6.28
C GLU A 149 -6.10 -4.80 -6.03
N GLY A 150 -6.12 -3.87 -6.98
CA GLY A 150 -5.64 -2.51 -6.74
C GLY A 150 -4.15 -2.37 -6.43
N SER A 151 -3.85 -1.37 -5.60
CA SER A 151 -2.49 -1.06 -5.14
C SER A 151 -1.99 -1.99 -4.02
N GLY A 152 -2.82 -2.90 -3.51
CA GLY A 152 -2.38 -4.03 -2.66
C GLY A 152 -1.62 -5.06 -3.50
N ASP A 153 -2.14 -5.35 -4.69
CA ASP A 153 -1.44 -6.22 -5.66
C ASP A 153 -0.47 -5.50 -6.58
N THR A 154 -0.31 -4.18 -6.47
CA THR A 154 0.53 -3.40 -7.40
C THR A 154 1.54 -2.51 -6.67
N VAL A 155 2.81 -2.92 -6.68
CA VAL A 155 3.94 -2.20 -6.08
C VAL A 155 4.66 -1.38 -7.13
N VAL A 156 4.82 -0.08 -6.87
CA VAL A 156 5.53 0.85 -7.76
C VAL A 156 7.05 0.67 -7.63
N ILE A 157 7.75 0.62 -8.77
CA ILE A 157 9.21 0.68 -8.85
C ILE A 157 9.59 2.01 -9.50
N ARG A 158 10.33 2.81 -8.75
CA ARG A 158 10.82 4.12 -9.14
C ARG A 158 12.30 4.09 -9.42
N ASP A 159 12.70 4.97 -10.34
CA ASP A 159 14.08 5.37 -10.48
C ASP A 159 14.51 6.17 -9.25
N PRO A 160 15.59 5.79 -8.54
CA PRO A 160 15.94 6.44 -7.29
C PRO A 160 16.40 7.89 -7.46
N LYS A 161 16.92 8.28 -8.63
CA LYS A 161 17.42 9.63 -8.89
C LYS A 161 16.32 10.57 -9.34
N THR A 162 15.51 10.14 -10.30
CA THR A 162 14.46 10.98 -10.92
C THR A 162 13.11 10.83 -10.24
N GLN A 163 12.92 9.77 -9.43
CA GLN A 163 11.65 9.38 -8.81
C GLN A 163 10.53 9.06 -9.82
N ALA A 164 10.87 8.98 -11.10
CA ALA A 164 9.97 8.55 -12.16
C ALA A 164 9.62 7.07 -11.99
N ILE A 165 8.41 6.69 -12.39
CA ILE A 165 7.99 5.28 -12.34
C ILE A 165 8.65 4.54 -13.50
N GLN A 166 9.43 3.52 -13.17
CA GLN A 166 10.06 2.62 -14.15
C GLN A 166 9.13 1.46 -14.51
N ALA A 167 8.48 0.88 -13.50
CA ALA A 167 7.55 -0.23 -13.68
C ALA A 167 6.61 -0.34 -12.47
N TYR A 168 5.58 -1.16 -12.66
CA TYR A 168 4.82 -1.75 -11.56
C TYR A 168 5.09 -3.25 -11.49
N LEU A 169 5.34 -3.77 -10.29
CA LEU A 169 5.26 -5.20 -10.01
C LEU A 169 3.81 -5.50 -9.61
N MET A 170 3.17 -6.41 -10.32
CA MET A 170 1.78 -6.80 -10.07
C MET A 170 1.71 -8.25 -9.62
N GLY A 171 1.35 -8.52 -8.37
CA GLY A 171 1.13 -9.88 -7.87
C GLY A 171 0.02 -10.58 -8.65
N CYS A 172 0.17 -11.87 -8.95
CA CYS A 172 -0.89 -12.67 -9.56
C CYS A 172 -0.96 -14.10 -9.02
N GLY A 173 -2.13 -14.73 -9.17
CA GLY A 173 -2.44 -16.09 -8.73
C GLY A 173 -3.52 -16.12 -7.63
N PRO A 174 -3.23 -15.67 -6.40
CA PRO A 174 -4.19 -15.75 -5.29
C PRO A 174 -5.40 -14.83 -5.44
N ARG A 175 -5.15 -13.58 -5.86
CA ARG A 175 -6.16 -12.51 -5.91
C ARG A 175 -6.32 -11.97 -7.32
N SER A 176 -5.27 -11.40 -7.89
CA SER A 176 -5.29 -10.86 -9.26
C SER A 176 -4.96 -11.90 -10.35
N ASP A 177 -5.55 -11.73 -11.52
CA ASP A 177 -5.25 -12.51 -12.73
C ASP A 177 -4.01 -11.95 -13.44
N GLU A 178 -3.14 -12.83 -13.95
CA GLU A 178 -1.95 -12.41 -14.71
C GLU A 178 -2.30 -11.53 -15.93
N GLY A 179 -3.42 -11.83 -16.59
CA GLY A 179 -3.92 -11.08 -17.75
C GLY A 179 -4.26 -9.62 -17.47
N ALA A 180 -4.46 -9.23 -16.20
CA ALA A 180 -4.70 -7.84 -15.82
C ALA A 180 -3.52 -6.91 -16.15
N ALA A 181 -2.29 -7.45 -16.21
CA ALA A 181 -1.09 -6.65 -16.46
C ALA A 181 -1.12 -5.93 -17.82
N ALA A 182 -1.62 -6.60 -18.87
CA ALA A 182 -1.71 -6.01 -20.21
C ALA A 182 -2.68 -4.81 -20.23
N PHE A 183 -3.86 -4.99 -19.62
CA PHE A 183 -4.84 -3.92 -19.47
C PHE A 183 -4.28 -2.73 -18.67
N LEU A 184 -3.65 -3.00 -17.52
CA LEU A 184 -3.06 -1.95 -16.70
C LEU A 184 -1.94 -1.22 -17.45
N GLN A 185 -1.09 -1.91 -18.19
CA GLN A 185 -0.05 -1.29 -19.00
C GLN A 185 -0.64 -0.37 -20.07
N ASP A 186 -1.72 -0.78 -20.72
CA ASP A 186 -2.39 0.03 -21.74
C ASP A 186 -3.05 1.29 -21.16
N VAL A 187 -3.60 1.20 -19.94
CA VAL A 187 -4.21 2.35 -19.26
C VAL A 187 -3.14 3.29 -18.69
N LEU A 188 -2.14 2.74 -18.00
CA LEU A 188 -1.14 3.51 -17.25
C LEU A 188 0.01 4.01 -18.12
N LYS A 189 0.20 3.43 -19.32
CA LYS A 189 1.33 3.70 -20.22
C LYS A 189 2.69 3.51 -19.54
N VAL A 190 2.75 2.60 -18.57
CA VAL A 190 3.93 2.21 -17.81
C VAL A 190 4.03 0.70 -17.84
N ARG A 191 5.26 0.16 -17.89
CA ARG A 191 5.51 -1.29 -17.83
C ARG A 191 4.86 -1.90 -16.59
N VAL A 192 4.02 -2.92 -16.77
CA VAL A 192 3.45 -3.71 -15.68
C VAL A 192 3.97 -5.13 -15.78
N VAL A 193 4.64 -5.60 -14.73
CA VAL A 193 5.27 -6.92 -14.68
C VAL A 193 4.44 -7.82 -13.77
N PRO A 194 3.69 -8.81 -14.33
CA PRO A 194 2.98 -9.77 -13.51
C PRO A 194 3.97 -10.68 -12.77
N VAL A 195 3.79 -10.88 -11.47
CA VAL A 195 4.65 -11.64 -10.57
C VAL A 195 3.82 -12.75 -9.93
N PRO A 196 3.97 -14.02 -10.37
CA PRO A 196 3.26 -15.12 -9.75
C PRO A 196 3.67 -15.30 -8.29
N LEU A 197 2.69 -15.27 -7.39
CA LEU A 197 2.88 -15.50 -5.96
C LEU A 197 2.69 -16.98 -5.62
N ARG A 198 3.45 -17.48 -4.65
CA ARG A 198 3.33 -18.85 -4.16
C ARG A 198 2.21 -18.93 -3.14
N VAL A 199 1.22 -19.77 -3.41
CA VAL A 199 0.19 -20.17 -2.44
C VAL A 199 0.73 -21.39 -1.67
N ALA A 200 0.68 -21.34 -0.34
CA ALA A 200 1.13 -22.41 0.53
C ALA A 200 0.36 -23.70 0.24
N SER A 201 1.05 -24.84 0.33
CA SER A 201 0.42 -26.16 0.21
C SER A 201 0.02 -26.75 1.57
N SER A 202 0.38 -26.08 2.67
CA SER A 202 0.12 -26.49 4.05
C SER A 202 -0.15 -25.27 4.94
N PRO A 203 -0.97 -25.39 6.00
CA PRO A 203 -1.17 -24.33 7.00
C PRO A 203 0.11 -23.87 7.74
N SER A 204 1.19 -24.65 7.69
CA SER A 204 2.47 -24.32 8.32
C SER A 204 3.38 -23.43 7.44
N GLU A 205 3.03 -23.19 6.18
CA GLU A 205 3.79 -22.37 5.25
C GLU A 205 3.12 -21.00 5.08
N GLN A 206 3.93 -19.96 4.93
CA GLN A 206 3.42 -18.63 4.58
C GLN A 206 3.03 -18.59 3.09
N SER A 207 1.82 -18.11 2.80
CA SER A 207 1.36 -17.84 1.44
C SER A 207 1.61 -16.39 1.06
N GLY A 208 1.98 -16.14 -0.19
CA GLY A 208 1.82 -14.84 -0.80
C GLY A 208 0.36 -14.65 -1.18
N PHE A 209 -0.26 -13.56 -0.72
CA PHE A 209 -1.65 -13.25 -1.06
C PHE A 209 -1.81 -11.90 -1.74
N HIS A 210 -0.94 -10.93 -1.41
CA HIS A 210 -0.82 -9.66 -2.14
C HIS A 210 0.64 -9.27 -2.38
N MET A 211 0.90 -8.51 -3.43
CA MET A 211 2.26 -8.06 -3.79
C MET A 211 2.91 -7.17 -2.74
N ASP A 212 2.13 -6.29 -2.09
CA ASP A 212 2.61 -5.36 -1.05
C ASP A 212 2.95 -6.05 0.29
N THR A 213 2.52 -7.30 0.46
CA THR A 213 2.94 -8.19 1.56
C THR A 213 4.18 -9.03 1.22
N ALA A 214 4.58 -9.04 -0.05
CA ALA A 214 5.75 -9.77 -0.52
C ALA A 214 6.94 -8.83 -0.84
N THR A 215 6.66 -7.57 -1.20
CA THR A 215 7.70 -6.62 -1.61
C THR A 215 7.40 -5.18 -1.22
N MET A 216 8.47 -4.39 -1.09
CA MET A 216 8.42 -2.94 -0.90
C MET A 216 9.64 -2.33 -1.57
N GLN A 217 9.46 -1.28 -2.37
CA GLN A 217 10.60 -0.44 -2.75
C GLN A 217 10.72 0.71 -1.73
N PRO A 218 11.66 0.64 -0.76
CA PRO A 218 11.96 1.79 0.07
C PRO A 218 12.62 2.89 -0.77
N GLY A 219 12.47 4.16 -0.39
CA GLY A 219 13.17 5.26 -1.06
C GLY A 219 14.65 5.35 -0.64
N SER A 220 15.40 4.28 -0.86
CA SER A 220 16.85 4.27 -0.76
C SER A 220 17.49 4.91 -1.99
N GLU A 221 18.68 5.50 -1.83
CA GLU A 221 19.39 6.18 -2.93
C GLU A 221 19.80 5.25 -4.09
N ALA A 222 19.95 3.96 -3.81
CA ALA A 222 20.30 2.94 -4.81
C ALA A 222 19.09 2.25 -5.45
N GLY A 223 17.87 2.48 -4.94
CA GLY A 223 16.66 1.84 -5.46
C GLY A 223 16.49 0.38 -5.02
N HIS A 224 16.89 0.04 -3.78
CA HIS A 224 16.72 -1.28 -3.19
C HIS A 224 15.26 -1.75 -3.23
N LEU A 225 15.08 -3.07 -3.25
CA LEU A 225 13.80 -3.74 -3.08
C LEU A 225 13.86 -4.62 -1.84
N VAL A 226 13.02 -4.34 -0.85
CA VAL A 226 12.75 -5.27 0.26
C VAL A 226 11.87 -6.38 -0.27
N ILE A 227 12.27 -7.63 -0.04
CA ILE A 227 11.61 -8.80 -0.63
C ILE A 227 11.54 -9.98 0.34
N HIS A 228 10.36 -10.59 0.43
CA HIS A 228 10.14 -11.89 1.06
C HIS A 228 10.08 -12.96 -0.03
N ARG A 229 11.22 -13.58 -0.33
CA ARG A 229 11.35 -14.56 -1.43
C ARG A 229 10.48 -15.81 -1.27
N PRO A 230 10.32 -16.40 -0.07
CA PRO A 230 9.56 -17.64 0.08
C PRO A 230 8.10 -17.59 -0.38
N VAL A 231 7.50 -16.41 -0.57
CA VAL A 231 6.10 -16.28 -1.03
C VAL A 231 5.99 -15.95 -2.53
N ILE A 232 7.09 -16.01 -3.27
CA ILE A 232 7.17 -15.69 -4.69
C ILE A 232 7.69 -16.93 -5.43
N THR A 233 7.12 -17.26 -6.59
CA THR A 233 7.62 -18.39 -7.38
C THR A 233 8.98 -18.08 -7.99
N GLU A 234 9.75 -19.09 -8.40
CA GLU A 234 11.01 -18.87 -9.13
C GLU A 234 10.82 -18.04 -10.40
N GLU A 235 9.70 -18.26 -11.10
CA GLU A 235 9.29 -17.43 -12.23
C GLU A 235 9.04 -15.98 -11.82
N GLY A 236 8.33 -15.75 -10.71
CA GLY A 236 8.10 -14.40 -10.17
C GLY A 236 9.42 -13.71 -9.80
N LEU A 237 10.35 -14.41 -9.16
CA LEU A 237 11.68 -13.87 -8.85
C LEU A 237 12.46 -13.51 -10.12
N ALA A 238 12.42 -14.34 -11.16
CA ALA A 238 13.05 -14.04 -12.45
C ALA A 238 12.44 -12.78 -13.11
N ARG A 239 11.12 -12.61 -13.02
CA ARG A 239 10.41 -11.43 -13.54
C ARG A 239 10.77 -10.16 -12.75
N ILE A 240 10.85 -10.22 -11.42
CA ILE A 240 11.32 -9.11 -10.57
C ILE A 240 12.76 -8.74 -10.95
N LYS A 241 13.64 -9.72 -11.16
CA LYS A 241 15.05 -9.50 -11.54
C LYS A 241 15.20 -8.75 -12.87
N SER A 242 14.21 -8.83 -13.76
CA SER A 242 14.15 -8.05 -15.01
C SER A 242 13.81 -6.56 -14.82
N VAL A 243 13.50 -6.16 -13.58
CA VAL A 243 13.16 -4.78 -13.20
C VAL A 243 14.17 -4.25 -12.19
N VAL A 244 14.41 -4.99 -11.10
CA VAL A 244 15.36 -4.64 -10.05
C VAL A 244 16.43 -5.74 -9.97
N PRO A 245 17.72 -5.43 -10.20
CA PRO A 245 18.77 -6.45 -10.13
C PRO A 245 18.87 -7.03 -8.73
N GLU A 246 19.16 -8.33 -8.65
CA GLU A 246 19.21 -9.08 -7.39
C GLU A 246 20.22 -8.53 -6.38
N SER A 247 21.27 -7.83 -6.83
CA SER A 247 22.24 -7.15 -5.96
C SER A 247 21.63 -6.00 -5.13
N LEU A 248 20.44 -5.53 -5.48
CA LEU A 248 19.71 -4.49 -4.77
C LEU A 248 18.58 -5.06 -3.89
N TRP A 249 18.48 -6.38 -3.77
CA TRP A 249 17.44 -7.01 -2.97
C TRP A 249 17.85 -7.08 -1.49
N LEU A 250 17.02 -6.51 -0.62
CA LEU A 250 17.10 -6.68 0.82
C LEU A 250 16.14 -7.80 1.23
N ASN A 251 16.69 -9.01 1.37
CA ASN A 251 15.94 -10.19 1.76
C ASN A 251 15.56 -10.11 3.24
N ILE A 252 14.25 -10.16 3.53
CA ILE A 252 13.76 -10.18 4.90
C ILE A 252 13.58 -11.61 5.40
N SER A 253 13.63 -11.78 6.72
CA SER A 253 13.35 -13.06 7.37
C SER A 253 11.85 -13.36 7.36
N ASP A 254 11.47 -14.64 7.50
CA ASP A 254 10.06 -15.04 7.68
C ASP A 254 9.43 -14.38 8.92
N HIS A 255 10.23 -14.14 9.96
CA HIS A 255 9.80 -13.41 11.15
C HIS A 255 9.42 -11.97 10.81
N ASP A 256 10.30 -11.22 10.15
CA ASP A 256 9.99 -9.83 9.77
C ASP A 256 8.88 -9.75 8.72
N ALA A 257 8.74 -10.77 7.86
CA ALA A 257 7.62 -10.89 6.92
C ALA A 257 6.28 -11.15 7.64
N THR A 258 6.28 -12.00 8.67
CA THR A 258 5.11 -12.24 9.53
C THR A 258 4.66 -10.96 10.23
N ALA A 259 5.61 -10.15 10.69
CA ALA A 259 5.40 -8.81 11.23
C ALA A 259 5.09 -7.73 10.17
N MET A 260 4.79 -8.13 8.92
CA MET A 260 4.45 -7.25 7.79
C MET A 260 5.53 -6.22 7.43
N GLY A 261 6.80 -6.63 7.50
CA GLY A 261 7.96 -5.77 7.24
C GLY A 261 8.04 -5.19 5.83
N THR A 262 7.36 -5.77 4.83
CA THR A 262 7.24 -5.20 3.47
C THR A 262 6.07 -4.22 3.34
N ASN A 263 5.14 -4.19 4.29
CA ASN A 263 3.88 -3.48 4.11
C ASN A 263 3.93 -2.06 4.73
N GLY A 264 5.01 -1.33 4.42
CA GLY A 264 5.28 0.01 4.94
C GLY A 264 4.80 1.13 4.02
N VAL A 265 4.44 2.27 4.60
CA VAL A 265 4.13 3.50 3.85
C VAL A 265 5.44 4.23 3.54
N VAL A 266 5.75 4.41 2.26
CA VAL A 266 7.01 4.99 1.79
C VAL A 266 6.77 6.36 1.15
N LEU A 267 7.52 7.38 1.57
CA LEU A 267 7.53 8.69 0.91
C LEU A 267 8.95 9.27 0.90
N GLY A 268 9.57 9.27 -0.29
CA GLY A 268 11.02 9.52 -0.39
C GLY A 268 11.77 8.51 0.48
N ASN A 269 12.81 8.94 1.19
CA ASN A 269 13.55 8.07 2.11
C ASN A 269 12.83 7.78 3.44
N LYS A 270 11.65 8.34 3.68
CA LYS A 270 10.88 8.09 4.90
C LYS A 270 10.06 6.81 4.74
N VAL A 271 10.17 5.92 5.72
CA VAL A 271 9.44 4.66 5.78
C VAL A 271 8.70 4.59 7.10
N LEU A 272 7.38 4.49 7.05
CA LEU A 272 6.52 4.24 8.21
C LEU A 272 6.10 2.77 8.21
N LEU A 273 6.54 2.02 9.22
CA LEU A 273 6.24 0.60 9.39
C LEU A 273 5.38 0.35 10.62
N HIS A 274 4.80 -0.85 10.67
CA HIS A 274 4.35 -1.41 11.93
C HIS A 274 5.53 -1.71 12.86
N ASP A 275 5.35 -1.54 14.17
CA ASP A 275 6.10 -2.29 15.17
C ASP A 275 5.35 -2.29 16.52
N VAL A 276 5.66 -3.25 17.38
CA VAL A 276 5.10 -3.33 18.73
C VAL A 276 5.98 -2.53 19.70
N ASP A 277 5.42 -1.47 20.28
CA ASP A 277 6.03 -0.79 21.43
C ASP A 277 5.42 -1.35 22.72
N SER A 278 6.17 -2.19 23.43
CA SER A 278 5.71 -2.82 24.67
C SER A 278 5.38 -1.84 25.81
N LYS A 279 5.73 -0.55 25.66
CA LYS A 279 5.38 0.51 26.60
C LYS A 279 4.13 1.29 26.19
N ASP A 280 3.65 1.12 24.96
CA ASP A 280 2.42 1.78 24.51
C ASP A 280 1.20 1.17 25.24
N PRO A 281 0.32 2.00 25.83
CA PRO A 281 -0.85 1.50 26.56
C PRO A 281 -1.76 0.60 25.72
N THR A 282 -1.89 0.86 24.42
CA THR A 282 -2.71 0.05 23.51
C THR A 282 -2.08 -1.32 23.25
N ALA A 283 -0.75 -1.38 23.13
CA ALA A 283 -0.02 -2.64 23.00
C ALA A 283 -0.15 -3.49 24.28
N VAL A 284 -0.09 -2.86 25.46
CA VAL A 284 -0.28 -3.55 26.75
C VAL A 284 -1.70 -4.10 26.89
N GLU A 285 -2.71 -3.34 26.49
CA GLU A 285 -4.11 -3.78 26.52
C GLU A 285 -4.36 -4.92 25.52
N LEU A 286 -3.83 -4.80 24.30
CA LEU A 286 -3.93 -5.84 23.28
C LEU A 286 -3.21 -7.13 23.71
N ALA A 287 -2.04 -7.03 24.35
CA ALA A 287 -1.32 -8.19 24.87
C ALA A 287 -2.13 -8.96 25.94
N LYS A 288 -2.89 -8.25 26.78
CA LYS A 288 -3.81 -8.90 27.74
C LYS A 288 -4.94 -9.64 27.01
N LEU A 289 -5.50 -9.04 25.96
CA LEU A 289 -6.55 -9.66 25.17
C LEU A 289 -6.03 -10.91 24.42
N ALA A 290 -4.88 -10.78 23.78
CA ALA A 290 -4.23 -11.88 23.07
C ALA A 290 -3.84 -13.04 24.00
N SER A 291 -3.33 -12.73 25.21
CA SER A 291 -3.04 -13.75 26.22
C SER A 291 -4.28 -14.54 26.63
N LYS A 292 -5.44 -13.89 26.82
CA LYS A 292 -6.71 -14.58 27.08
C LYS A 292 -7.14 -15.49 25.93
N ALA A 293 -6.80 -15.09 24.70
CA ALA A 293 -7.10 -15.84 23.48
C ALA A 293 -6.03 -16.90 23.11
N GLY A 294 -4.99 -17.07 23.95
CA GLY A 294 -3.88 -18.01 23.67
C GLY A 294 -3.05 -17.63 22.44
N VAL A 295 -2.91 -16.33 22.15
CA VAL A 295 -2.14 -15.80 21.01
C VAL A 295 -0.89 -15.09 21.53
N ASP A 296 0.27 -15.49 21.00
CA ASP A 296 1.54 -14.81 21.25
C ASP A 296 1.74 -13.68 20.22
N LEU A 297 1.87 -12.44 20.70
CA LEU A 297 2.07 -11.27 19.84
C LEU A 297 3.54 -10.99 19.50
N THR A 298 4.50 -11.71 20.10
CA THR A 298 5.93 -11.46 19.85
C THR A 298 6.32 -11.70 18.40
N ALA A 299 5.63 -12.61 17.70
CA ALA A 299 5.82 -12.89 16.28
C ALA A 299 5.48 -11.71 15.34
N TYR A 300 4.81 -10.67 15.85
CA TYR A 300 4.42 -9.49 15.08
C TYR A 300 5.33 -8.27 15.32
N ALA A 301 6.36 -8.38 16.17
CA ALA A 301 7.33 -7.29 16.35
C ALA A 301 8.42 -7.36 15.28
N LEU A 302 8.87 -6.20 14.75
CA LEU A 302 9.98 -6.18 13.79
C LEU A 302 11.33 -6.36 14.51
N SER A 303 12.21 -7.15 13.91
CA SER A 303 13.55 -7.35 14.45
C SER A 303 14.38 -6.06 14.40
N THR A 304 15.21 -5.84 15.41
CA THR A 304 16.18 -4.73 15.42
C THR A 304 17.16 -4.82 14.25
N LYS A 305 17.47 -6.05 13.80
CA LYS A 305 18.31 -6.29 12.63
C LYS A 305 17.68 -5.69 11.38
N TYR A 306 16.41 -5.98 11.11
CA TYR A 306 15.71 -5.47 9.93
C TYR A 306 15.63 -3.94 9.92
N LYS A 307 15.24 -3.34 11.05
CA LYS A 307 15.21 -1.87 11.20
C LYS A 307 16.58 -1.23 10.93
N ARG A 308 17.67 -1.86 11.38
CA ARG A 308 19.04 -1.40 11.09
C ARG A 308 19.36 -1.50 9.60
N GLN A 309 19.05 -2.62 8.94
CA GLN A 309 19.30 -2.80 7.51
C GLN A 309 18.61 -1.73 6.65
N LEU A 310 17.39 -1.32 7.01
CA LEU A 310 16.73 -0.18 6.36
C LEU A 310 17.48 1.14 6.58
N GLY A 311 17.98 1.38 7.79
CA GLY A 311 18.82 2.54 8.09
C GLY A 311 20.13 2.54 7.30
N ASP A 312 20.78 1.38 7.17
CA ASP A 312 22.05 1.21 6.44
C ASP A 312 21.90 1.54 4.94
N ILE A 313 20.71 1.35 4.36
CA ILE A 313 20.40 1.76 2.97
C ILE A 313 19.83 3.18 2.86
N GLY A 314 19.94 3.99 3.92
CA GLY A 314 19.60 5.41 3.93
C GLY A 314 18.13 5.74 4.24
N CYS A 315 17.34 4.77 4.71
CA CYS A 315 15.94 5.02 5.07
C CYS A 315 15.83 5.68 6.45
N ASN A 316 14.99 6.71 6.54
CA ASN A 316 14.50 7.25 7.80
C ASN A 316 13.27 6.45 8.22
N VAL A 317 13.42 5.54 9.16
CA VAL A 317 12.35 4.63 9.60
C VAL A 317 11.66 5.18 10.84
N LYS A 318 10.33 5.21 10.81
CA LYS A 318 9.49 5.30 12.02
C LYS A 318 8.55 4.12 12.09
N THR A 319 8.15 3.79 13.30
CA THR A 319 7.21 2.71 13.56
C THR A 319 5.97 3.23 14.28
N THR A 320 4.88 2.50 14.15
CA THR A 320 3.62 2.70 14.88
C THR A 320 2.97 1.35 15.12
N ASP A 321 2.29 1.20 16.24
CA ASP A 321 1.56 -0.03 16.50
C ASP A 321 0.33 -0.11 15.57
N LEU A 322 0.23 -1.24 14.87
CA LEU A 322 -0.82 -1.62 13.91
C LEU A 322 -1.17 -3.10 14.12
N THR A 323 -0.86 -3.68 15.27
CA THR A 323 -1.02 -5.12 15.53
C THR A 323 -2.45 -5.59 15.25
N THR A 324 -3.47 -4.77 15.57
CA THR A 324 -4.86 -5.13 15.28
C THR A 324 -5.15 -5.20 13.77
N ILE A 325 -4.51 -4.36 12.97
CA ILE A 325 -4.64 -4.37 11.51
C ILE A 325 -3.87 -5.55 10.90
N ILE A 326 -2.69 -5.89 11.47
CA ILE A 326 -1.88 -7.06 11.08
C ILE A 326 -2.61 -8.36 11.32
N LEU A 327 -3.27 -8.47 12.46
CA LEU A 327 -4.09 -9.63 12.79
C LEU A 327 -5.28 -9.81 11.82
N GLY A 328 -5.71 -8.76 11.12
CA GLY A 328 -6.67 -8.84 10.01
C GLY A 328 -6.05 -9.14 8.64
N GLY A 329 -4.71 -9.22 8.54
CA GLY A 329 -4.00 -9.57 7.31
C GLY A 329 -3.49 -8.39 6.48
N GLY A 330 -3.29 -7.21 7.07
CA GLY A 330 -2.65 -6.08 6.37
C GLY A 330 -1.89 -5.15 7.32
N SER A 331 -1.23 -4.11 6.80
CA SER A 331 -0.53 -3.13 7.65
C SER A 331 -0.61 -1.72 7.03
N GLY A 332 0.40 -0.89 7.24
CA GLY A 332 0.41 0.51 6.84
C GLY A 332 0.16 0.72 5.34
N LYS A 333 0.80 -0.08 4.47
CA LYS A 333 0.61 0.02 3.02
C LYS A 333 -0.78 -0.46 2.59
N CYS A 334 -1.31 -1.56 3.14
CA CYS A 334 -2.68 -1.99 2.86
C CYS A 334 -3.69 -0.89 3.26
N GLY A 335 -3.43 -0.22 4.39
CA GLY A 335 -4.27 0.86 4.91
C GLY A 335 -4.12 2.22 4.22
N SER A 336 -3.32 2.30 3.14
CA SER A 336 -3.07 3.58 2.46
C SER A 336 -2.89 3.44 0.94
N ASN A 337 -3.64 4.26 0.20
CA ASN A 337 -3.58 4.28 -1.26
C ASN A 337 -2.96 5.61 -1.75
N PRO A 338 -1.75 5.59 -2.32
CA PRO A 338 -1.09 6.81 -2.77
C PRO A 338 -1.81 7.42 -3.97
N VAL A 339 -2.44 8.58 -3.78
CA VAL A 339 -3.12 9.33 -4.85
C VAL A 339 -2.10 9.98 -5.77
N THR A 340 -0.99 10.49 -5.21
CA THR A 340 0.04 11.25 -5.95
C THR A 340 1.08 10.35 -6.60
N ASN A 341 0.64 9.22 -7.15
CA ASN A 341 1.50 8.25 -7.82
C ASN A 341 1.78 8.68 -9.27
N ALA A 342 2.68 9.64 -9.45
CA ALA A 342 2.95 10.23 -10.77
C ALA A 342 4.10 9.55 -11.52
N VAL A 343 3.97 9.47 -12.85
CA VAL A 343 5.02 8.96 -13.76
C VAL A 343 6.30 9.80 -13.70
N SER A 344 6.19 11.08 -13.35
CA SER A 344 7.33 11.99 -13.21
C SER A 344 7.01 13.16 -12.27
N GLN A 345 8.05 13.89 -11.87
CA GLN A 345 7.87 15.15 -11.11
C GLN A 345 7.09 16.20 -11.88
N ARG A 346 7.27 16.27 -13.20
CA ARG A 346 6.53 17.19 -14.07
C ARG A 346 5.04 16.86 -14.07
N ALA A 347 4.68 15.59 -14.20
CA ALA A 347 3.29 15.12 -14.14
C ALA A 347 2.63 15.51 -12.81
N LEU A 348 3.32 15.28 -11.69
CA LEU A 348 2.82 15.68 -10.37
C LEU A 348 2.61 17.19 -10.28
N HIS A 349 3.56 17.99 -10.78
CA HIS A 349 3.45 19.45 -10.78
C HIS A 349 2.23 19.93 -11.58
N LEU A 350 2.01 19.39 -12.78
CA LEU A 350 0.85 19.71 -13.61
C LEU A 350 -0.47 19.38 -12.90
N TRP A 351 -0.56 18.20 -12.29
CA TRP A 351 -1.74 17.82 -11.51
C TRP A 351 -2.01 18.79 -10.34
N LEU A 352 -0.98 19.17 -9.59
CA LEU A 352 -1.11 20.11 -8.47
C LEU A 352 -1.58 21.49 -8.93
N GLN A 353 -1.07 21.99 -10.06
CA GLN A 353 -1.53 23.26 -10.65
C GLN A 353 -3.01 23.19 -11.02
N ASN A 354 -3.42 22.13 -11.72
CA ASN A 354 -4.81 21.92 -12.12
C ASN A 354 -5.75 21.84 -10.91
N ARG A 355 -5.36 21.07 -9.89
CA ARG A 355 -6.12 20.92 -8.65
C ARG A 355 -6.27 22.24 -7.89
N ASN A 356 -5.22 23.04 -7.81
CA ASN A 356 -5.26 24.33 -7.13
C ASN A 356 -6.16 25.34 -7.87
N ASN A 357 -6.11 25.35 -9.20
CA ASN A 357 -7.00 26.18 -10.01
C ASN A 357 -8.47 25.80 -9.81
N GLN A 358 -8.79 24.50 -9.81
CA GLN A 358 -10.15 24.03 -9.53
C GLN A 358 -10.65 24.46 -8.14
N ARG A 359 -9.78 24.40 -7.12
CA ARG A 359 -10.11 24.86 -5.76
C ARG A 359 -10.28 26.37 -5.61
N ALA A 360 -9.60 27.17 -6.44
CA ALA A 360 -9.74 28.62 -6.42
C ALA A 360 -11.03 29.10 -7.11
N CYS A 361 -11.61 28.27 -7.99
CA CYS A 361 -12.84 28.58 -8.73
C CYS A 361 -14.12 28.02 -8.09
N ALA A 362 -14.00 27.15 -7.07
CA ALA A 362 -15.10 26.60 -6.28
C ALA A 362 -15.24 27.37 -4.96
#